data_AF-A0A662JBJ4-F1
#
_entry.id   AF-A0A662JBJ4-F1
#
_cell.length_a   1.000
_cell.length_b   1.000
_cell.length_c   1.000
_cell.angle_alpha   90.00
_cell.angle_beta   90.00
_cell.angle_gamma   90.00
#
_symmetry.space_group_name_H-M   'P 1'
#
loop_
_entity.id
_entity.type
_entity.pdbx_description
1 polymer ?
#
loop_
_entity_poly.entity_id
_entity_poly.type
_entity_poly.pdbx_seq_one_letter_code
_entity_poly.pdbx_strand_id
1 'polypeptide(L)' 'MVKGGYLGRILRVDLSKKEVRVQEVDEEFMVRYVGGRGWAARIIWDEA' A
#
# COMPACT_ATOMS: atom_id res chain seq x y z
N MET A 1 -3.58 9.52 14.71
CA MET A 1 -2.13 9.33 14.57
C MET A 1 -1.74 7.94 15.04
N VAL A 2 -1.51 7.05 14.08
CA VAL A 2 -0.99 5.70 14.32
C VAL A 2 0.39 5.83 14.97
N LYS A 3 0.55 5.23 16.14
CA LYS A 3 1.80 5.34 16.92
C LYS A 3 2.87 4.31 16.51
N GLY A 4 2.52 3.28 15.75
CA GLY A 4 3.42 2.22 15.30
C GLY A 4 2.71 1.07 14.59
N GLY A 5 3.46 0.06 14.13
CA GLY A 5 2.94 -1.14 13.46
C GLY A 5 2.90 -1.06 11.93
N TYR A 6 2.71 0.14 11.37
CA TYR A 6 2.78 0.37 9.93
C TYR A 6 4.04 1.14 9.53
N LEU A 7 4.61 0.75 8.40
CA LEU A 7 5.70 1.47 7.73
C LEU A 7 5.20 2.65 6.89
N GLY A 8 3.90 2.72 6.59
CA GLY A 8 3.30 3.78 5.76
C GLY A 8 3.70 3.77 4.29
N ARG A 9 4.31 2.68 3.80
CA ARG A 9 4.89 2.63 2.45
C ARG A 9 4.64 1.31 1.76
N ILE A 10 4.41 1.37 0.44
CA ILE A 10 4.29 0.22 -0.46
C ILE A 10 5.40 0.31 -1.51
N LEU A 11 6.15 -0.77 -1.71
CA LEU A 11 7.08 -0.90 -2.83
C LEU A 11 6.30 -1.29 -4.09
N ARG A 12 6.38 -0.47 -5.14
CA ARG A 12 5.81 -0.74 -6.45
C ARG A 12 6.94 -1.06 -7.42
N VAL A 13 6.84 -2.21 -8.09
CA VAL A 13 7.82 -2.69 -9.07
C VAL A 13 7.13 -2.91 -10.40
N ASP A 14 7.57 -2.21 -11.43
CA ASP A 14 7.16 -2.44 -12.82
C ASP A 14 8.25 -3.26 -13.51
N LEU A 15 7.95 -4.53 -13.82
CA LEU A 15 8.90 -5.45 -14.44
C LEU A 15 9.13 -5.18 -15.93
N SER A 16 8.14 -4.59 -16.63
CA SER A 16 8.25 -4.26 -18.04
C SER A 16 9.17 -3.06 -18.24
N LYS A 17 9.12 -2.07 -17.33
CA LYS A 17 9.96 -0.87 -17.36
C LYS A 17 11.24 -0.99 -16.55
N LYS A 18 11.36 -2.03 -15.71
CA LYS A 18 12.44 -2.18 -14.73
C LYS A 18 12.53 -0.99 -13.76
N GLU A 19 11.37 -0.49 -13.35
CA GLU A 19 11.25 0.67 -12.46
C GLU A 19 10.81 0.24 -11.07
N VAL A 20 11.35 0.94 -10.07
CA VAL A 20 11.01 0.75 -8.66
C VAL A 20 10.62 2.11 -8.09
N ARG A 21 9.46 2.18 -7.45
CA ARG A 21 9.01 3.39 -6.75
C ARG A 21 8.42 3.06 -5.38
N VAL A 22 8.55 4.01 -4.47
CA VAL A 22 7.91 3.97 -3.15
C VAL A 22 6.61 4.75 -3.25
N GLN A 23 5.50 4.13 -2.87
CA GLN A 23 4.22 4.79 -2.68
C GLN A 23 4.02 5.04 -1.19
N GLU A 24 3.88 6.29 -0.79
CA GLU A 24 3.41 6.67 0.54
C GLU A 24 1.93 6.31 0.69
N VAL A 25 1.55 5.86 1.88
CA VAL A 25 0.19 5.44 2.25
C VAL A 25 -0.27 6.31 3.40
N ASP A 26 -1.42 6.95 3.24
CA ASP A 26 -2.00 7.77 4.29
C ASP A 26 -2.53 6.93 5.46
N GLU A 27 -2.68 7.57 6.62
CA GLU A 27 -3.14 6.91 7.84
C GLU A 27 -4.56 6.37 7.71
N GLU A 28 -5.43 7.04 6.94
CA GLU A 28 -6.82 6.63 6.76
C GLU A 28 -6.89 5.27 6.07
N PHE A 29 -6.10 5.06 5.01
CA PHE A 29 -5.99 3.80 4.31
C PHE A 29 -5.48 2.70 5.24
N MET A 30 -4.39 2.98 5.99
CA MET A 30 -3.79 1.99 6.89
C MET A 30 -4.77 1.53 7.97
N VAL A 31 -5.51 2.46 8.57
CA VAL A 31 -6.50 2.15 9.62
C VAL A 31 -7.73 1.46 9.03
N ARG A 32 -8.22 1.89 7.85
CA ARG A 32 -9.41 1.33 7.22
C ARG A 32 -9.22 -0.11 6.78
N TYR A 33 -8.06 -0.43 6.20
CA TYR A 33 -7.83 -1.74 5.57
C TYR A 33 -6.87 -2.65 6.35
N VAL A 34 -6.30 -2.15 7.45
CA VAL A 34 -5.42 -2.86 8.39
C VAL A 34 -4.12 -3.35 7.74
N GLY A 35 -4.15 -4.36 6.88
CA GLY A 35 -2.94 -4.89 6.25
C GLY A 35 -3.24 -6.14 5.44
N GLY A 36 -2.17 -6.78 4.94
CA GLY A 36 -2.23 -8.08 4.28
C GLY A 36 -3.35 -8.16 3.23
N ARG A 37 -4.34 -9.01 3.50
CA ARG A 37 -5.49 -9.23 2.59
C ARG A 37 -6.36 -7.99 2.39
N GLY A 38 -6.54 -7.16 3.41
CA GLY A 38 -7.38 -5.95 3.28
C GLY A 38 -6.77 -4.95 2.32
N TRP A 39 -5.46 -4.73 2.43
CA TRP A 39 -4.71 -3.88 1.50
C TRP A 39 -4.70 -4.46 0.09
N ALA A 40 -4.41 -5.77 -0.05
CA ALA A 40 -4.40 -6.42 -1.35
C ALA A 40 -5.76 -6.32 -2.06
N ALA A 41 -6.86 -6.60 -1.36
CA ALA A 41 -8.21 -6.50 -1.93
C ALA A 41 -8.53 -5.07 -2.38
N ARG A 42 -8.16 -4.06 -1.57
CA ARG A 42 -8.41 -2.66 -1.94
C ARG A 42 -7.57 -2.21 -3.14
N ILE A 43 -6.28 -2.55 -3.15
CA ILE A 43 -5.37 -2.22 -4.26
C ILE A 43 -5.88 -2.85 -5.56
N ILE A 44 -6.26 -4.14 -5.52
CA ILE A 44 -6.82 -4.82 -6.70
C ILE A 44 -8.13 -4.15 -7.13
N TRP A 45 -9.02 -3.79 -6.21
CA TRP A 45 -10.27 -3.10 -6.57
C TRP A 45 -10.04 -1.77 -7.29
N ASP A 46 -9.03 -1.00 -6.87
CA ASP A 46 -8.74 0.33 -7.45
C ASP A 46 -7.96 0.28 -8.77
N GLU A 47 -7.17 -0.77 -8.97
CA GLU A 47 -6.24 -0.90 -10.10
C GLU A 47 -6.62 -2.02 -11.09
N ALA A 48 -7.78 -2.67 -10.89
CA ALA A 48 -8.32 -3.70 -11.78
C ALA A 48 -8.66 -3.19 -13.19
#